data_AF-A0A819GUQ4-F1
#
_entry.id   AF-A0A819GUQ4-F1
#
_cell.length_a   1.000
_cell.length_b   1.000
_cell.length_c   1.000
_cell.angle_alpha   90.00
_cell.angle_beta   90.00
_cell.angle_gamma   90.00
#
_symmetry.space_group_name_H-M   'P 1'
#
loop_
_entity.id
_entity.type
_entity.pdbx_description
1 polymer ?
#
loop_
_entity_poly.entity_id
_entity_poly.type
_entity_poly.pdbx_seq_one_letter_code
_entity_poly.pdbx_strand_id
1 'polypeptide(L)'
;ETANVTPINLYDPDQICDLLEQAIKNNSQLKYKEKGSRFIYDVFIEDDWGKIVLEFDLEIVAIQGKELGIQRKRTKGSAWHYKRCCEDIIGQLTRLLPPLQTSV
;
A
#
# COMPACT_ATOMS: atom_id res chain seq x y z
N GLU A 1 10.76 -12.14 12.26
CA GLU A 1 11.21 -10.97 11.48
C GLU A 1 10.05 -10.05 11.13
N THR A 2 10.24 -8.73 11.19
CA THR A 2 9.27 -7.72 10.71
C THR A 2 9.24 -7.74 9.18
N ALA A 3 8.39 -8.58 8.60
CA ALA A 3 8.16 -8.57 7.16
C ALA A 3 7.53 -7.23 6.77
N ASN A 4 8.34 -6.31 6.25
CA ASN A 4 7.88 -5.04 5.66
C ASN A 4 7.19 -5.25 4.31
N VAL A 5 7.09 -6.50 3.85
CA VAL A 5 6.45 -6.89 2.60
C VAL A 5 5.25 -7.76 2.92
N THR A 6 4.11 -7.51 2.28
CA THR A 6 2.96 -8.41 2.32
C THR A 6 2.70 -8.98 0.93
N PRO A 7 2.70 -10.31 0.78
CA PRO A 7 2.45 -10.95 -0.50
C PRO A 7 1.04 -10.66 -1.00
N ILE A 8 0.91 -10.44 -2.30
CA ILE A 8 -0.34 -10.23 -3.00
C ILE A 8 -0.40 -11.22 -4.16
N ASN A 9 -1.40 -12.11 -4.13
CA ASN A 9 -1.57 -13.16 -5.14
C ASN A 9 -2.27 -12.63 -6.40
N LEU A 10 -1.70 -11.59 -7.01
CA LEU A 10 -2.06 -11.09 -8.34
C LEU A 10 -0.84 -11.13 -9.25
N TYR A 11 -1.05 -11.55 -10.49
CA TYR A 11 0.02 -11.68 -11.48
C TYR A 11 0.27 -10.40 -12.28
N ASP A 12 -0.68 -9.47 -12.27
CA ASP A 12 -0.62 -8.24 -13.06
C ASP A 12 -0.31 -7.02 -12.16
N PRO A 13 0.85 -6.38 -12.32
CA PRO A 13 1.28 -5.28 -11.45
C PRO A 13 0.45 -4.00 -11.66
N ASP A 14 -0.07 -3.77 -12.87
CA ASP A 14 -0.94 -2.63 -13.17
C ASP A 14 -2.27 -2.75 -12.41
N GLN A 15 -2.90 -3.94 -12.39
CA GLN A 15 -4.08 -4.18 -11.55
C GLN A 15 -3.80 -3.96 -10.07
N ILE A 16 -2.62 -4.37 -9.57
CA ILE A 16 -2.26 -4.11 -8.16
C ILE A 16 -2.16 -2.60 -7.91
N CYS A 17 -1.60 -1.82 -8.84
CA CYS A 17 -1.59 -0.35 -8.76
C CYS A 17 -3.01 0.20 -8.60
N ASP A 18 -3.91 -0.15 -9.53
CA ASP A 18 -5.29 0.35 -9.52
C ASP A 18 -6.03 0.01 -8.22
N LEU A 19 -5.84 -1.21 -7.70
CA LEU A 19 -6.46 -1.66 -6.45
C LEU A 19 -5.82 -1.01 -5.23
N LEU A 20 -4.50 -0.78 -5.24
CA LEU A 20 -3.79 -0.12 -4.16
C LEU A 20 -4.20 1.36 -4.06
N GLU A 21 -4.30 2.05 -5.19
CA GLU A 21 -4.80 3.42 -5.24
C GLU A 21 -6.24 3.51 -4.72
N GLN A 22 -7.11 2.57 -5.10
CA GLN A 22 -8.48 2.47 -4.56
C GLN A 22 -8.48 2.22 -3.06
N ALA A 23 -7.62 1.32 -2.56
CA ALA A 23 -7.49 1.04 -1.14
C ALA A 23 -7.04 2.27 -0.34
N ILE A 24 -6.10 3.07 -0.88
CA ILE A 24 -5.68 4.34 -0.27
C ILE A 24 -6.82 5.36 -0.28
N LYS A 25 -7.51 5.52 -1.43
CA LYS A 25 -8.64 6.46 -1.62
C LYS A 25 -9.84 6.17 -0.70
N ASN A 26 -9.99 4.92 -0.26
CA ASN A 26 -11.04 4.54 0.70
C ASN A 26 -10.82 5.15 2.10
N ASN A 27 -9.66 5.75 2.37
CA ASN A 27 -9.39 6.46 3.60
C ASN A 27 -9.23 7.96 3.31
N SER A 28 -10.27 8.74 3.64
CA SER A 28 -10.33 10.19 3.36
C SER A 28 -9.20 11.03 3.98
N GLN A 29 -8.49 10.52 4.99
CA GLN A 29 -7.37 11.21 5.61
C GLN A 29 -6.05 11.00 4.86
N LEU A 30 -5.96 9.92 4.06
CA LEU A 30 -4.77 9.59 3.30
C LEU A 30 -4.74 10.38 1.99
N LYS A 31 -3.58 10.97 1.72
CA LYS A 31 -3.21 11.52 0.42
C LYS A 31 -2.07 10.67 -0.13
N TYR A 32 -1.92 10.65 -1.45
CA TYR A 32 -0.80 9.94 -2.07
C TYR A 32 -0.32 10.63 -3.33
N LYS A 33 0.92 10.35 -3.70
CA LYS A 33 1.53 10.72 -4.98
C LYS A 33 2.44 9.60 -5.48
N GLU A 34 2.54 9.44 -6.78
CA GLU A 34 3.52 8.52 -7.38
C GLU A 34 4.95 9.05 -7.20
N LYS A 35 5.91 8.16 -6.95
CA LYS A 35 7.29 8.53 -6.63
C LYS A 35 8.27 7.83 -7.58
N GLY A 36 8.69 8.56 -8.61
CA GLY A 36 9.74 8.12 -9.53
C GLY A 36 9.26 7.05 -10.53
N SER A 37 8.86 5.87 -10.04
CA SER A 37 8.28 4.79 -10.85
C SER A 37 6.78 4.61 -10.54
N ARG A 38 6.04 4.04 -11.49
CA ARG A 38 4.59 3.77 -11.39
C ARG A 38 4.22 2.76 -10.28
N PHE A 39 5.21 2.12 -9.66
CA PHE A 39 5.01 1.08 -8.65
C PHE A 39 5.31 1.56 -7.23
N ILE A 40 5.65 2.84 -7.04
CA ILE A 40 5.96 3.42 -5.74
C ILE A 40 5.01 4.59 -5.46
N TYR A 41 4.32 4.54 -4.34
CA TYR A 41 3.44 5.58 -3.85
C TYR A 41 3.98 6.15 -2.55
N ASP A 42 4.14 7.47 -2.49
CA ASP A 42 4.36 8.21 -1.26
C ASP A 42 3.00 8.57 -0.66
N VAL A 43 2.65 7.94 0.46
CA VAL A 43 1.38 8.09 1.15
C VAL A 43 1.58 8.92 2.40
N PHE A 44 0.75 9.95 2.57
CA PHE A 44 0.92 10.91 3.64
C PHE A 44 -0.41 11.42 4.21
N ILE A 45 -0.35 11.91 5.46
CA ILE A 45 -1.43 12.62 6.13
C ILE A 45 -0.92 14.01 6.47
N GLU A 46 -1.73 15.02 6.19
CA GLU A 46 -1.50 16.40 6.59
C GLU A 46 -2.41 16.77 7.77
N ASP A 47 -1.92 17.61 8.67
CA ASP A 47 -2.78 18.28 9.65
C ASP A 47 -3.58 19.43 9.00
N ASP A 48 -4.42 20.09 9.81
CA ASP A 48 -5.24 21.23 9.38
C ASP A 48 -4.43 22.42 8.85
N TRP A 49 -3.12 22.47 9.11
CA TRP A 49 -2.20 23.49 8.62
C TRP A 49 -1.41 23.03 7.38
N GLY A 50 -1.73 21.88 6.81
CA GLY A 50 -1.05 21.32 5.64
C GLY A 50 0.33 20.73 5.95
N LYS A 51 0.68 20.54 7.23
CA LYS A 51 1.97 19.93 7.59
C LYS A 51 1.81 18.42 7.57
N ILE A 52 2.72 17.75 6.86
CA ILE A 52 2.78 16.29 6.83
C ILE A 52 3.10 15.75 8.24
N VAL A 53 2.16 15.03 8.84
CA VAL A 53 2.27 14.42 10.19
C VAL A 53 2.58 12.92 10.14
N LEU A 54 2.28 12.26 9.02
CA LEU A 54 2.61 10.87 8.74
C LEU A 54 2.99 10.75 7.27
N GLU A 55 4.05 10.01 6.96
CA GLU A 55 4.52 9.78 5.59
C GLU A 55 5.17 8.41 5.49
N PHE A 56 4.84 7.66 4.45
CA PHE A 56 5.40 6.34 4.19
C PHE A 56 5.28 5.96 2.72
N ASP A 57 6.27 5.20 2.25
CA ASP A 57 6.27 4.64 0.90
C ASP A 57 5.53 3.28 0.90
N LEU A 58 4.72 3.06 -0.13
CA LEU A 58 4.18 1.76 -0.53
C LEU A 58 4.74 1.41 -1.91
N GLU A 59 5.44 0.29 -2.02
CA GLU A 59 6.06 -0.14 -3.26
C GLU A 59 5.59 -1.54 -3.65
N ILE A 60 5.22 -1.74 -4.91
CA ILE A 60 4.98 -3.07 -5.47
C ILE A 60 6.34 -3.67 -5.83
N VAL A 61 6.71 -4.74 -5.13
CA VAL A 61 7.97 -5.45 -5.31
C VAL A 61 7.72 -6.88 -5.78
N ALA A 62 8.64 -7.40 -6.58
CA ALA A 62 8.70 -8.83 -6.84
C ALA A 62 9.22 -9.55 -5.58
N ILE A 63 8.49 -10.56 -5.14
CA ILE A 63 8.93 -11.54 -4.15
C ILE A 63 9.60 -12.69 -4.92
N GLN A 64 10.38 -13.52 -4.23
CA GLN A 64 11.05 -14.69 -4.81
C GLN A 64 10.12 -15.46 -5.78
N GLY A 65 10.53 -15.60 -7.04
CA GLY A 65 9.74 -16.26 -8.08
C GLY A 65 8.90 -15.29 -8.93
N LYS A 66 7.60 -15.56 -9.05
CA LYS A 66 6.62 -14.77 -9.84
C LYS A 66 5.59 -14.05 -8.98
N GLU A 67 5.79 -14.03 -7.67
CA GLU A 67 4.86 -13.42 -6.72
C GLU A 67 5.13 -11.92 -6.60
N LEU A 68 4.08 -11.13 -6.45
CA LEU A 68 4.18 -9.70 -6.18
C LEU A 68 3.82 -9.45 -4.71
N GLY A 69 4.32 -8.34 -4.17
CA GLY A 69 3.99 -7.92 -2.81
C GLY A 69 4.07 -6.43 -2.63
N ILE A 70 3.44 -5.96 -1.55
CA ILE A 70 3.51 -4.55 -1.15
C ILE A 70 4.57 -4.41 -0.06
N GLN A 71 5.70 -3.79 -0.41
CA GLN A 71 6.69 -3.30 0.53
C GLN A 71 6.22 -1.98 1.14
N ARG A 72 6.46 -1.81 2.45
CA ARG A 72 6.05 -0.63 3.22
C ARG A 72 7.24 -0.06 3.94
N LYS A 73 7.44 1.26 3.84
CA LYS A 73 8.56 1.95 4.47
C LYS A 73 8.11 3.26 5.09
N ARG A 74 8.11 3.33 6.42
CA ARG A 74 7.81 4.57 7.13
C ARG A 74 8.93 5.59 6.96
N THR A 75 8.57 6.80 6.56
CA THR A 75 9.47 7.95 6.40
C THR A 75 9.31 8.94 7.56
N LYS A 76 8.07 9.21 7.97
CA LYS A 76 7.73 10.17 9.03
C LYS A 76 6.56 9.69 9.88
N GLY A 77 6.45 10.18 11.11
CA GLY A 77 5.31 9.97 12.00
C GLY A 77 5.47 8.81 12.98
N SER A 78 4.49 8.64 13.87
CA SER A 78 4.58 7.64 14.95
C SER A 78 4.38 6.22 14.42
N ALA A 79 5.02 5.25 15.08
CA ALA A 79 4.99 3.85 14.64
C ALA A 79 3.58 3.24 14.74
N TRP A 80 2.81 3.66 15.74
CA TRP A 80 1.44 3.20 15.94
C TRP A 80 0.51 3.69 14.82
N HIS A 81 0.56 4.98 14.47
CA HIS A 81 -0.27 5.53 13.40
C HIS A 81 0.07 4.90 12.06
N TYR A 82 1.37 4.80 11.74
CA TYR A 82 1.85 4.11 10.55
C TYR A 82 1.31 2.67 10.46
N LYS A 83 1.46 1.89 11.53
CA LYS A 83 0.99 0.49 11.56
C LYS A 83 -0.53 0.43 11.31
N ARG A 84 -1.30 1.30 11.96
CA ARG A 84 -2.76 1.33 11.80
C ARG A 84 -3.18 1.68 10.37
N CYS A 85 -2.54 2.66 9.74
CA CYS A 85 -2.80 3.02 8.34
C CYS A 85 -2.42 1.89 7.38
N CYS A 86 -1.27 1.24 7.57
CA CYS A 86 -0.89 0.10 6.74
C CYS A 86 -1.85 -1.08 6.89
N GLU A 87 -2.29 -1.41 8.11
CA GLU A 87 -3.29 -2.46 8.34
C GLU A 87 -4.62 -2.14 7.65
N ASP A 88 -5.07 -0.89 7.71
CA ASP A 88 -6.30 -0.43 7.05
C ASP A 88 -6.21 -0.56 5.53
N ILE A 89 -5.17 0.02 4.90
CA ILE A 89 -4.95 -0.03 3.44
C ILE A 89 -4.89 -1.48 2.96
N ILE A 90 -4.21 -2.35 3.69
CA ILE A 90 -3.99 -3.74 3.27
C ILE A 90 -5.25 -4.57 3.49
N GLY A 91 -5.99 -4.28 4.56
CA GLY A 91 -7.33 -4.83 4.77
C GLY A 91 -8.27 -4.44 3.63
N GLN A 92 -8.23 -3.19 3.17
CA GLN A 92 -9.03 -2.76 2.01
C GLN A 92 -8.57 -3.40 0.71
N LEU A 93 -7.25 -3.43 0.44
CA LEU A 93 -6.70 -4.10 -0.72
C LEU A 93 -7.15 -5.56 -0.77
N THR A 94 -7.03 -6.29 0.34
CA THR A 94 -7.45 -7.70 0.44
C THR A 94 -8.94 -7.91 0.14
N ARG A 95 -9.80 -6.95 0.47
CA ARG A 95 -11.23 -7.00 0.15
C ARG A 95 -11.53 -6.69 -1.31
N LEU A 96 -10.69 -5.88 -1.95
CA LEU A 96 -10.80 -5.53 -3.36
C LEU A 96 -10.21 -6.61 -4.27
N LEU A 97 -9.28 -7.43 -3.76
CA LEU A 97 -8.75 -8.57 -4.49
C LEU A 97 -9.90 -9.53 -4.85
N PRO A 98 -10.02 -9.96 -6.12
CA PRO A 98 -10.97 -10.99 -6.47
C PRO A 98 -10.62 -12.28 -5.70
N PRO A 99 -11.63 -13.07 -5.28
CA PRO A 99 -11.36 -14.38 -4.72
C PRO A 99 -10.54 -15.18 -5.73
N LEU A 100 -9.47 -15.84 -5.25
CA LEU A 100 -8.62 -16.67 -6.08
C LEU A 100 -9.52 -17.61 -6.89
N GLN A 101 -9.58 -17.41 -8.20
CA GLN A 101 -10.18 -18.38 -9.10
C GLN A 101 -9.26 -19.58 -9.09
N THR A 102 -9.51 -20.53 -8.19
CA THR A 102 -8.99 -21.89 -8.34
C THR A 102 -9.56 -22.40 -9.64
N SER A 103 -8.73 -22.39 -10.70
CA SER A 103 -9.03 -23.10 -11.93
C SER A 103 -9.25 -24.56 -11.55
N VAL A 104 -10.48 -25.02 -11.74
CA VAL A 104 -10.88 -26.43 -11.70
C VAL A 104 -10.30 -27.20 -12.87
#